data_AF-A0A4S8KKL0-F1
#
_entry.id   AF-A0A4S8KKL0-F1
#
_cell.length_a   1.000
_cell.length_b   1.000
_cell.length_c   1.000
_cell.angle_alpha   90.00
_cell.angle_beta   90.00
_cell.angle_gamma   90.00
#
_symmetry.space_group_name_H-M   'P 1'
#
loop_
_entity.id
_entity.type
_entity.pdbx_description
1 polymer ?
#
loop_
_entity_poly.entity_id
_entity_poly.type
_entity_poly.pdbx_seq_one_letter_code
_entity_poly.pdbx_strand_id
1 'polypeptide(L)' 'MAIVLAIRFLLSKENKKRDREGHDDTYDDVYIERPGSDGKMEQVKVDKDLLDLTDRQNRDFRYVL' A
#
# COMPACT_ATOMS: atom_id res chain seq x y z
N MET A 1 33.02 -13.96 -7.18
CA MET A 1 32.04 -14.14 -8.27
C MET A 1 30.78 -14.90 -7.85
N ALA A 2 30.89 -16.10 -7.27
CA ALA A 2 29.71 -16.91 -6.87
C ALA A 2 28.71 -16.17 -5.95
N ILE A 3 29.21 -15.38 -4.99
CA ILE A 3 28.38 -14.58 -4.09
C ILE A 3 27.51 -13.55 -4.84
N VAL A 4 28.08 -12.86 -5.83
CA VAL A 4 27.36 -11.87 -6.64
C VAL A 4 26.25 -12.54 -7.45
N LEU A 5 26.51 -13.72 -8.02
CA LEU A 5 25.51 -14.49 -8.76
C LEU A 5 24.39 -14.99 -7.84
N ALA A 6 24.71 -15.47 -6.64
CA ALA A 6 23.72 -15.90 -5.66
C ALA A 6 22.82 -14.75 -5.22
N ILE A 7 23.39 -13.57 -4.92
CA ILE A 7 22.63 -12.38 -4.55
C ILE A 7 21.72 -11.93 -5.69
N ARG A 8 22.21 -11.92 -6.94
CA ARG A 8 21.37 -11.58 -8.11
C ARG A 8 20.19 -12.51 -8.28
N PHE A 9 20.39 -13.81 -8.07
CA PHE A 9 19.31 -14.79 -8.16
C PHE A 9 18.26 -14.59 -7.06
N LEU A 10 18.71 -14.38 -5.81
CA LEU A 10 17.82 -14.11 -4.69
C LEU A 10 17.00 -12.85 -4.92
N LEU A 11 17.63 -11.74 -5.31
CA LEU A 11 16.95 -10.48 -5.60
C LEU A 11 15.94 -10.63 -6.75
N SER A 12 16.30 -11.32 -7.83
CA SER A 12 15.37 -11.55 -8.95
C SER A 12 14.16 -12.39 -8.54
N LYS A 13 14.35 -13.39 -7.65
CA LYS A 13 13.26 -14.22 -7.13
C LYS A 13 12.32 -13.41 -6.24
N GLU A 14 12.86 -12.60 -5.33
CA GLU A 14 12.04 -11.75 -4.45
C GLU A 14 11.32 -10.65 -5.23
N ASN A 15 11.95 -10.05 -6.24
CA ASN A 15 11.28 -9.10 -7.12
C ASN A 15 10.09 -9.76 -7.84
N LYS A 16 10.28 -10.95 -8.42
CA LYS A 16 9.16 -11.69 -9.04
C LYS A 16 8.05 -12.07 -8.06
N LYS A 17 8.38 -12.26 -6.78
CA LYS A 17 7.38 -12.51 -5.73
C LYS A 17 6.59 -11.23 -5.45
N ARG A 18 7.27 -10.08 -5.33
CA ARG A 18 6.65 -8.75 -5.18
C ARG A 18 5.74 -8.40 -6.36
N ASP A 19 6.16 -8.67 -7.58
CA ASP A 19 5.35 -8.38 -8.78
C ASP A 19 4.06 -9.22 -8.85
N ARG A 20 4.03 -10.37 -8.15
CA ARG A 20 2.84 -11.22 -8.03
C ARG A 20 1.93 -10.83 -6.88
N GLU A 21 2.42 -10.02 -5.93
CA GLU A 21 1.58 -9.47 -4.87
C GLU A 21 0.67 -8.42 -5.53
N GLY A 22 -0.58 -8.81 -5.80
CA GLY A 22 -1.58 -7.92 -6.36
C GLY A 22 -1.95 -6.76 -5.43
N HIS A 23 -2.77 -5.86 -5.98
CA HIS A 23 -3.38 -4.76 -5.26
C HIS A 23 -4.17 -5.27 -4.04
N ASP A 24 -4.13 -4.50 -2.95
CA ASP A 24 -4.92 -4.75 -1.75
C ASP A 24 -5.99 -3.68 -1.62
N ASP A 25 -7.19 -4.06 -2.03
CA ASP A 25 -8.40 -3.24 -2.15
C ASP A 25 -8.99 -2.89 -0.76
N THR A 26 -8.50 -3.50 0.32
CA THR A 26 -9.06 -3.40 1.68
C THR A 26 -9.15 -1.97 2.21
N TYR A 27 -8.28 -1.08 1.74
CA TYR A 27 -8.14 0.30 2.25
C TYR A 27 -8.58 1.37 1.25
N ASP A 28 -9.21 0.99 0.13
CA ASP A 28 -9.61 1.95 -0.91
C ASP A 28 -10.88 2.73 -0.53
N ASP A 29 -11.67 2.20 0.40
CA ASP A 29 -12.98 2.73 0.79
C ASP A 29 -13.06 2.96 2.30
N VAL A 30 -12.26 3.90 2.81
CA VAL A 30 -12.31 4.35 4.22
C VAL A 30 -13.08 5.67 4.33
N TYR A 31 -14.03 5.73 5.26
CA TYR A 31 -14.86 6.90 5.52
C TYR A 31 -14.74 7.32 6.99
N ILE A 32 -14.68 8.62 7.23
CA ILE A 32 -14.73 9.21 8.58
C ILE A 32 -15.98 10.07 8.72
N GLU A 33 -16.54 10.11 9.92
CA GLU A 33 -17.63 11.02 10.23
C GLU A 33 -17.09 12.36 10.76
N ARG A 34 -17.52 13.47 10.15
CA ARG A 34 -17.21 14.82 10.60
C ARG A 34 -18.51 15.57 10.89
N PRO A 35 -18.61 16.35 11.97
CA PRO A 35 -19.74 17.26 12.16
C PRO A 35 -19.70 18.35 11.09
N GLY A 36 -20.75 18.41 10.26
CA GLY A 36 -20.97 19.49 9.31
C GLY A 36 -21.34 20.80 10.00
N SER A 37 -21.38 21.90 9.24
CA SER A 37 -21.72 23.25 9.75
C SER A 37 -23.07 23.30 10.47
N ASP A 38 -23.97 22.40 10.09
CA ASP A 38 -25.36 22.35 10.56
C ASP A 38 -25.57 21.35 11.71
N GLY A 39 -24.48 20.81 12.27
CA GLY A 39 -24.51 19.84 13.38
C GLY A 39 -24.89 18.42 13.00
N LYS A 40 -25.08 18.12 11.71
CA LYS A 40 -25.27 16.75 11.20
C LYS A 40 -23.92 16.08 10.94
N MET A 41 -23.83 14.78 11.21
CA MET A 41 -22.63 13.99 10.90
C MET A 41 -22.59 13.70 9.40
N GLU A 42 -21.53 14.11 8.73
CA GLU A 42 -21.27 13.85 7.31
C GLU A 42 -20.17 12.79 7.18
N GLN A 43 -20.39 11.80 6.31
CA GLN A 43 -19.36 10.81 5.96
C GLN A 43 -18.47 11.38 4.86
N VAL A 44 -17.18 11.50 5.17
CA VAL A 44 -16.15 11.97 4.24
C VAL A 44 -15.27 10.78 3.88
N LYS A 45 -15.14 10.49 2.59
CA LYS A 45 -14.17 9.50 2.09
C LYS A 45 -12.76 10.04 2.34
N VAL A 46 -11.90 9.20 2.91
CA VAL A 46 -10.49 9.49 3.15
C VAL A 46 -9.69 8.78 2.08
N ASP A 47 -8.86 9.54 1.37
CA ASP A 47 -7.93 8.99 0.39
C ASP A 47 -6.91 8.08 1.09
N LYS A 48 -6.55 6.96 0.44
CA LYS A 48 -5.64 5.94 0.96
C LYS A 48 -4.29 6.52 1.39
N ASP A 49 -3.81 7.54 0.67
CA ASP A 49 -2.56 8.28 0.92
C ASP A 49 -2.54 8.99 2.28
N LEU A 50 -3.72 9.26 2.86
CA LEU A 50 -3.88 9.92 4.16
C LEU A 50 -4.05 8.91 5.31
N LEU A 51 -4.13 7.61 5.00
CA LEU A 51 -4.23 6.56 5.99
C LEU A 51 -2.84 6.18 6.52
N ASP A 52 -2.74 5.99 7.83
CA ASP A 52 -1.53 5.49 8.47
C ASP A 52 -1.45 3.96 8.27
N LEU A 53 -0.90 3.56 7.13
CA LEU A 53 -0.75 2.17 6.70
C LEU A 53 0.68 1.67 6.91
N THR A 54 0.81 0.40 7.28
CA THR A 54 2.12 -0.27 7.31
C THR A 54 2.67 -0.48 5.90
N ASP A 55 3.99 -0.61 5.74
CA ASP A 55 4.64 -0.89 4.44
C ASP A 55 4.05 -2.12 3.71
N ARG A 56 3.49 -3.08 4.46
CA ARG A 56 2.86 -4.29 3.89
C ARG A 56 1.46 -4.02 3.36
N GLN A 57 0.75 -3.03 3.88
CA GLN A 57 -0.57 -2.58 3.43
C GLN A 57 -0.44 -1.52 2.32
N ASN A 58 0.59 -0.68 2.40
CA ASN A 58 0.83 0.41 1.45
C ASN A 58 1.62 -0.04 0.21
N ARG A 59 1.24 -1.20 -0.36
CA ARG A 59 2.00 -1.86 -1.43
C ARG A 59 2.06 -1.07 -2.72
N ASP A 60 1.02 -0.28 -2.97
CA ASP A 60 0.82 0.47 -4.21
C ASP A 60 1.78 1.67 -4.33
N PHE A 61 2.29 2.16 -3.20
CA PHE A 61 3.23 3.29 -3.12
C PHE A 61 4.68 2.85 -3.00
N ARG A 62 4.97 1.55 -3.13
CA ARG A 62 6.35 1.04 -3.14
C ARG A 62 7.07 1.57 -4.37
N TYR A 63 8.33 1.97 -4.21
CA TYR A 63 9.18 2.34 -5.34
C TYR A 63 9.26 1.20 -6.36
N VAL A 64 9.06 1.57 -7.63
CA VAL A 64 9.36 0.71 -8.78
C VAL A 64 10.84 0.33 -8.76
N LEU A 65 11.11 -0.97 -8.91
CA LEU A 65 12.43 -1.60 -8.88
C LEU A 65 13.11 -1.58 -10.25
#